data_AF-A0A0F9MU98-F1
#
_entry.id   AF-A0A0F9MU98-F1
#
_cell.length_a   1.000
_cell.length_b   1.000
_cell.length_c   1.000
_cell.angle_alpha   90.00
_cell.angle_beta   90.00
_cell.angle_gamma   90.00
#
_symmetry.space_group_name_H-M   'P 1'
#
loop_
_entity.id
_entity.type
_entity.pdbx_description
1 polymer ?
#
loop_
_entity_poly.entity_id
_entity_poly.type
_entity_poly.pdbx_seq_one_letter_code
_entity_poly.pdbx_strand_id
1 'polypeptide(L)'
;MAVLKVLEGGTVHTFPGGGSGVAPNAVTAASVLTADVIPVGEDGVRGVKDNDSGVTLTGGVLTGIVFIHTGVGNEVLQFVSAGASAVNFLQVANHLAGFNPIIAASGDDTDVGITFQTQAAGTLELEADTNVTGDIGVTGTIDVNRIQLDALSGVQIIDENGGPLASFTRWTPGGSPAVNYLIQYSGTSGQAPGFDATGSDADVDFLVVPKGAGSSIFAGTRSLRAPTGTTGERPFTPVDGDMRNNSTTSKFEIHENGAWINPGGGGVSGEFHRVMFAQAEDFAVNVF
;
A
#
# COMPACT_ATOMS: atom_id res chain seq x y z
N MET A 1 89.90 -1.11 -4.55
CA MET A 1 88.47 -0.75 -4.70
C MET A 1 87.81 -1.79 -5.59
N ALA A 2 86.94 -2.63 -5.04
CA ALA A 2 86.17 -3.58 -5.84
C ALA A 2 84.92 -2.86 -6.37
N VAL A 3 84.82 -2.68 -7.69
CA VAL A 3 83.59 -2.24 -8.33
C VAL A 3 82.73 -3.48 -8.55
N LEU A 4 81.59 -3.56 -7.87
CA LEU A 4 80.60 -4.60 -8.14
C LEU A 4 80.02 -4.32 -9.54
N LYS A 5 80.28 -5.25 -10.47
CA LYS A 5 79.69 -5.24 -11.81
C LYS A 5 78.63 -6.33 -11.84
N VAL A 6 77.37 -5.94 -12.06
CA VAL A 6 76.29 -6.88 -12.33
C VAL A 6 76.01 -6.83 -13.83
N LEU A 7 75.99 -7.99 -14.48
CA LEU A 7 75.54 -8.13 -15.86
C LEU A 7 74.10 -8.64 -15.85
N GLU A 8 73.19 -7.82 -16.38
CA GLU A 8 71.87 -8.27 -16.83
C GLU A 8 71.74 -7.91 -18.32
N GLY A 9 71.36 -8.89 -19.14
CA GLY A 9 71.07 -8.66 -20.56
C GLY A 9 72.22 -8.08 -21.40
N GLY A 10 73.48 -8.16 -20.95
CA GLY A 10 74.66 -7.66 -21.67
C GLY A 10 75.04 -6.20 -21.43
N THR A 11 74.32 -5.47 -20.57
CA THR A 11 74.67 -4.09 -20.18
C THR A 11 75.26 -4.07 -18.77
N VAL A 12 76.42 -3.41 -18.59
CA VAL A 12 77.10 -3.29 -17.29
C VAL A 12 76.65 -2.02 -16.58
N HIS A 13 75.97 -2.17 -15.44
CA HIS A 13 75.63 -1.06 -14.56
C HIS A 13 76.72 -0.89 -13.49
N THR A 14 77.29 0.32 -13.37
CA THR A 14 78.30 0.67 -12.35
C THR A 14 77.70 1.62 -11.32
N PHE A 15 77.72 1.24 -10.05
CA PHE A 15 77.29 2.10 -8.95
C PHE A 15 78.50 2.83 -8.33
N PRO A 16 78.42 4.15 -8.06
CA PRO A 16 79.50 4.87 -7.43
C PRO A 16 79.59 4.49 -5.94
N GLY A 17 80.74 3.96 -5.54
CA GLY A 17 80.97 3.48 -4.17
C GLY A 17 81.13 4.62 -3.16
N GLY A 18 80.19 4.74 -2.23
CA GLY A 18 80.36 5.45 -0.95
C GLY A 18 81.15 4.58 0.03
N GLY A 19 82.11 5.17 0.75
CA GLY A 19 83.13 4.47 1.51
C GLY A 19 82.66 3.71 2.76
N SER A 20 83.48 2.70 3.08
CA SER A 20 83.78 2.14 4.40
C SER A 20 82.66 1.48 5.22
N GLY A 21 82.68 0.14 5.25
CA GLY A 21 82.84 -0.53 6.55
C GLY A 21 81.83 -1.57 7.00
N VAL A 22 80.84 -1.98 6.20
CA VAL A 22 79.97 -3.13 6.54
C VAL A 22 79.80 -4.00 5.30
N ALA A 23 80.15 -5.28 5.41
CA ALA A 23 79.90 -6.26 4.35
C ALA A 23 78.41 -6.28 4.02
N PRO A 24 78.00 -6.20 2.73
CA PRO A 24 76.60 -6.42 2.40
C PRO A 24 76.29 -7.87 2.77
N ASN A 25 75.37 -8.07 3.72
CA ASN A 25 74.71 -9.34 3.87
C ASN A 25 74.13 -9.68 2.50
N ALA A 26 74.70 -10.70 1.88
CA ALA A 26 74.26 -11.22 0.60
C ALA A 26 72.81 -11.65 0.75
N VAL A 27 71.88 -10.81 0.31
CA VAL A 27 70.52 -11.24 0.02
C VAL A 27 70.65 -12.11 -1.22
N THR A 28 70.89 -13.41 -0.99
CA THR A 28 70.75 -14.42 -2.02
C THR A 28 69.33 -14.32 -2.54
N ALA A 29 69.18 -13.89 -3.79
CA ALA A 29 67.92 -13.82 -4.51
C ALA A 29 67.36 -15.24 -4.72
N ALA A 30 66.80 -15.81 -3.66
CA ALA A 30 66.07 -17.06 -3.63
C ALA A 30 65.38 -17.24 -2.26
N SER A 31 64.70 -16.21 -1.75
CA SER A 31 63.64 -16.41 -0.76
C SER A 31 62.36 -15.85 -1.34
N VAL A 32 61.54 -16.78 -1.81
CA VAL A 32 60.12 -16.61 -2.11
C VAL A 32 59.50 -15.64 -1.11
N LEU A 33 59.03 -14.47 -1.57
CA LEU A 33 58.09 -13.64 -0.82
C LEU A 33 56.75 -14.41 -0.73
N THR A 34 56.70 -15.40 0.16
CA THR A 34 55.46 -16.00 0.66
C THR A 34 55.46 -15.85 2.17
N ALA A 35 55.43 -14.60 2.61
CA ALA A 35 54.89 -14.16 3.89
C ALA A 35 55.14 -12.65 3.92
N ASP A 36 54.07 -11.94 3.66
CA ASP A 36 53.80 -10.58 4.07
C ASP A 36 54.27 -10.35 5.52
N VAL A 37 55.53 -9.97 5.69
CA VAL A 37 56.07 -9.44 6.95
C VAL A 37 56.49 -8.01 6.67
N ILE A 38 55.51 -7.11 6.71
CA ILE A 38 55.74 -5.67 6.72
C ILE A 38 56.21 -5.28 8.14
N PRO A 39 57.35 -4.56 8.28
CA PRO A 39 57.84 -4.17 9.59
C PRO A 39 56.93 -3.09 10.22
N VAL A 40 56.61 -3.30 11.49
CA VAL A 40 55.77 -2.41 12.31
C VAL A 40 56.50 -1.12 12.67
N GLY A 41 55.86 0.03 12.44
CA GLY A 41 56.18 1.30 13.09
C GLY A 41 55.48 1.40 14.46
N GLU A 42 56.07 2.16 15.39
CA GLU A 42 55.75 2.15 16.84
C GLU A 42 54.32 2.59 17.25
N ASP A 43 53.44 2.93 16.31
CA ASP A 43 52.07 3.39 16.62
C ASP A 43 51.01 2.28 16.66
N GLY A 44 51.36 1.00 16.47
CA GLY A 44 50.45 -0.12 16.73
C GLY A 44 49.18 -0.20 15.86
N VAL A 45 49.00 0.72 14.91
CA VAL A 45 47.87 0.71 13.97
C VAL A 45 48.21 -0.26 12.84
N ARG A 46 47.69 -1.49 12.93
CA ARG A 46 47.52 -2.38 11.76
C ARG A 46 46.38 -1.85 10.90
N GLY A 47 46.60 -0.72 10.27
CA GLY A 47 45.92 -0.37 9.05
C GLY A 47 46.92 -0.59 7.94
N VAL A 48 47.08 -1.83 7.47
CA VAL A 48 47.32 -1.96 6.04
C VAL A 48 46.16 -1.16 5.46
N LYS A 49 46.43 -0.01 4.83
CA LYS A 49 45.51 0.47 3.81
C LYS A 49 45.59 -0.62 2.77
N ASP A 50 44.78 -1.64 2.98
CA ASP A 50 44.62 -2.72 2.05
C ASP A 50 43.95 -2.05 0.86
N ASN A 51 44.78 -1.62 -0.07
CA ASN A 51 44.36 -1.11 -1.36
C ASN A 51 43.94 -2.28 -2.27
N ASP A 52 43.92 -3.50 -1.74
CA ASP A 52 43.35 -4.66 -2.38
C ASP A 52 41.84 -4.69 -2.11
N SER A 53 41.10 -5.09 -3.13
CA SER A 53 39.69 -4.73 -3.34
C SER A 53 38.69 -5.55 -2.50
N GLY A 54 39.13 -6.18 -1.41
CA GLY A 54 38.26 -6.97 -0.55
C GLY A 54 38.91 -7.39 0.77
N VAL A 55 38.47 -6.78 1.87
CA VAL A 55 38.80 -7.21 3.23
C VAL A 55 37.76 -8.23 3.71
N THR A 56 38.19 -9.47 4.01
CA THR A 56 37.33 -10.50 4.62
C THR A 56 37.56 -10.54 6.13
N LEU A 57 36.56 -10.12 6.92
CA LEU A 57 36.61 -10.19 8.38
C LEU A 57 36.22 -11.59 8.87
N THR A 58 37.20 -12.46 9.16
CA THR A 58 36.94 -13.81 9.67
C THR A 58 37.08 -13.84 11.20
N GLY A 59 35.99 -14.09 11.92
CA GLY A 59 36.01 -14.36 13.38
C GLY A 59 36.45 -13.17 14.26
N GLY A 60 36.42 -11.95 13.72
CA GLY A 60 36.80 -10.75 14.47
C GLY A 60 35.76 -10.36 15.52
N VAL A 61 36.18 -10.18 16.77
CA VAL A 61 35.38 -9.49 17.78
C VAL A 61 35.50 -7.99 17.52
N LEU A 62 34.40 -7.38 17.11
CA LEU A 62 34.32 -5.94 16.91
C LEU A 62 33.93 -5.26 18.23
N THR A 63 34.77 -4.36 18.73
CA THR A 63 34.52 -3.61 19.98
C THR A 63 34.28 -2.13 19.69
N GLY A 64 33.28 -1.52 20.34
CA GLY A 64 32.97 -0.10 20.20
C GLY A 64 32.04 0.21 19.02
N ILE A 65 32.11 1.44 18.51
CA ILE A 65 31.38 1.87 17.31
C ILE A 65 32.18 1.45 16.09
N VAL A 66 31.51 0.81 15.12
CA VAL A 66 32.13 0.40 13.86
C VAL A 66 31.45 1.09 12.70
N PHE A 67 32.24 1.56 11.73
CA PHE A 67 31.75 2.21 10.52
C PHE A 67 32.19 1.46 9.27
N ILE A 68 31.32 1.43 8.26
CA ILE A 68 31.67 1.14 6.87
C ILE A 68 31.76 2.48 6.15
N HIS A 69 32.88 2.73 5.46
CA HIS A 69 33.13 3.96 4.72
C HIS A 69 33.26 3.69 3.22
N THR A 70 33.00 4.71 2.42
CA THR A 70 33.39 4.76 1.00
C THR A 70 34.92 4.84 0.84
N GLY A 71 35.43 4.60 -0.37
CA GLY A 71 36.87 4.73 -0.67
C GLY A 71 37.45 6.14 -0.47
N VAL A 72 36.59 7.17 -0.37
CA VAL A 72 36.97 8.56 -0.09
C VAL A 72 36.73 8.98 1.37
N GLY A 73 36.26 8.06 2.23
CA GLY A 73 36.15 8.29 3.68
C GLY A 73 34.75 8.67 4.20
N ASN A 74 33.75 8.88 3.34
CA ASN A 74 32.37 9.16 3.80
C ASN A 74 31.74 7.93 4.46
N GLU A 75 30.96 8.11 5.53
CA GLU A 75 30.22 7.05 6.22
C GLU A 75 29.09 6.49 5.35
N VAL A 76 28.95 5.16 5.34
CA VAL A 76 27.89 4.42 4.63
C VAL A 76 26.98 3.70 5.62
N LEU A 77 27.56 3.05 6.63
CA LEU A 77 26.84 2.33 7.67
C LEU A 77 27.58 2.45 9.00
N GLN A 78 26.85 2.53 10.10
CA GLN A 78 27.37 2.55 11.46
C GLN A 78 26.71 1.45 12.28
N PHE A 79 27.53 0.70 13.01
CA PHE A 79 27.09 -0.25 14.02
C PHE A 79 27.35 0.34 15.40
N VAL A 80 26.30 0.39 16.21
CA VAL A 80 26.32 0.92 17.58
C VAL A 80 25.82 -0.16 18.53
N SER A 81 26.52 -0.37 19.65
CA SER A 81 26.06 -1.27 20.71
C SER A 81 25.13 -0.53 21.67
N ALA A 82 24.03 -1.16 22.07
CA ALA A 82 23.15 -0.67 23.13
C ALA A 82 23.71 -0.88 24.55
N GLY A 83 24.95 -1.37 24.67
CA GLY A 83 25.65 -1.60 25.93
C GLY A 83 25.92 -3.08 26.22
N ALA A 84 26.49 -3.35 27.40
CA ALA A 84 27.00 -4.68 27.76
C ALA A 84 25.93 -5.77 27.90
N SER A 85 24.65 -5.41 28.00
CA SER A 85 23.52 -6.34 28.13
C SER A 85 22.70 -6.46 26.85
N ALA A 86 23.16 -5.90 25.72
CA ALA A 86 22.46 -6.01 24.45
C ALA A 86 22.56 -7.45 23.91
N VAL A 87 21.43 -8.16 23.87
CA VAL A 87 21.34 -9.56 23.41
C VAL A 87 20.56 -9.72 22.10
N ASN A 88 19.93 -8.65 21.61
CA ASN A 88 19.18 -8.63 20.36
C ASN A 88 19.94 -7.86 19.28
N PHE A 89 19.90 -8.34 18.03
CA PHE A 89 20.70 -7.82 16.92
C PHE A 89 20.01 -8.02 15.57
N LEU A 90 20.51 -7.30 14.56
CA LEU A 90 20.14 -7.49 13.17
C LEU A 90 21.04 -8.58 12.56
N GLN A 91 20.44 -9.65 12.05
CA GLN A 91 21.13 -10.67 11.27
C GLN A 91 20.89 -10.41 9.78
N VAL A 92 21.96 -10.45 8.99
CA VAL A 92 21.91 -10.46 7.53
C VAL A 92 22.52 -11.77 7.05
N ALA A 93 21.71 -12.64 6.45
CA ALA A 93 22.10 -13.97 6.02
C ALA A 93 22.07 -14.08 4.49
N ASN A 94 23.12 -14.68 3.92
CA ASN A 94 23.07 -15.17 2.55
C ASN A 94 22.20 -16.44 2.49
N HIS A 95 21.94 -16.93 1.28
CA HIS A 95 21.19 -18.16 1.09
C HIS A 95 21.75 -18.99 -0.08
N LEU A 96 21.34 -20.26 -0.14
CA LEU A 96 21.61 -21.13 -1.29
C LEU A 96 21.01 -20.55 -2.58
N ALA A 97 21.61 -20.91 -3.71
CA ALA A 97 21.13 -20.49 -5.03
C ALA A 97 19.64 -20.82 -5.22
N GLY A 98 18.88 -19.85 -5.74
CA GLY A 98 17.42 -19.97 -5.95
C GLY A 98 16.56 -19.46 -4.78
N PHE A 99 17.18 -19.01 -3.68
CA PHE A 99 16.49 -18.43 -2.54
C PHE A 99 16.99 -17.01 -2.25
N ASN A 100 16.18 -16.24 -1.52
CA ASN A 100 16.48 -14.85 -1.20
C ASN A 100 17.39 -14.75 0.04
N PRO A 101 18.35 -13.80 0.08
CA PRO A 101 18.97 -13.36 1.32
C PRO A 101 17.93 -12.83 2.32
N ILE A 102 18.24 -12.88 3.61
CA ILE A 102 17.31 -12.50 4.68
C ILE A 102 17.92 -11.43 5.57
N ILE A 103 17.14 -10.42 5.93
CA ILE A 103 17.39 -9.50 7.04
C ILE A 103 16.39 -9.84 8.14
N ALA A 104 16.86 -10.18 9.34
CA ALA A 104 16.02 -10.64 10.44
C ALA A 104 16.46 -10.05 11.79
N ALA A 105 15.50 -9.88 12.70
CA ALA A 105 15.81 -9.69 14.10
C ALA A 105 16.15 -11.05 14.71
N SER A 106 17.19 -11.09 15.54
CA SER A 106 17.64 -12.28 16.25
C SER A 106 18.12 -11.87 17.64
N GLY A 107 18.11 -12.81 18.59
CA GLY A 107 18.59 -12.57 19.95
C GLY A 107 18.11 -13.62 20.92
N ASP A 108 18.41 -13.40 22.20
CA ASP A 108 18.00 -14.29 23.29
C ASP A 108 16.55 -14.02 23.76
N ASP A 109 15.98 -12.85 23.45
CA ASP A 109 14.60 -12.53 23.82
C ASP A 109 13.58 -13.25 22.90
N THR A 110 12.37 -13.49 23.43
CA THR A 110 11.32 -14.25 22.72
C THR A 110 10.64 -13.47 21.60
N ASP A 111 10.37 -12.18 21.81
CA ASP A 111 9.69 -11.32 20.85
C ASP A 111 10.60 -10.14 20.47
N VAL A 112 11.25 -10.23 19.32
CA VAL A 112 12.20 -9.21 18.83
C VAL A 112 11.75 -8.70 17.47
N GLY A 113 11.42 -7.42 17.39
CA GLY A 113 11.08 -6.72 16.14
C GLY A 113 12.27 -6.00 15.51
N ILE A 114 12.11 -5.59 14.25
CA ILE A 114 12.99 -4.61 13.59
C ILE A 114 12.21 -3.30 13.47
N THR A 115 12.83 -2.20 13.90
CA THR A 115 12.30 -0.85 13.67
C THR A 115 13.12 -0.15 12.60
N PHE A 116 12.45 0.28 11.53
CA PHE A 116 13.03 1.19 10.54
C PHE A 116 12.56 2.61 10.83
N GLN A 117 13.49 3.55 11.02
CA GLN A 117 13.18 4.94 11.33
C GLN A 117 13.90 5.86 10.36
N THR A 118 13.15 6.71 9.69
CA THR A 118 13.66 7.79 8.86
C THR A 118 13.81 9.08 9.68
N GLN A 119 14.67 9.98 9.22
CA GLN A 119 14.85 11.29 9.86
C GLN A 119 13.94 12.34 9.20
N ALA A 120 13.27 13.14 10.02
CA ALA A 120 12.40 14.24 9.58
C ALA A 120 11.33 13.78 8.55
N ALA A 121 11.24 14.42 7.39
CA ALA A 121 10.28 14.09 6.34
C ALA A 121 10.75 12.95 5.40
N GLY A 122 11.81 12.22 5.76
CA GLY A 122 12.33 11.12 4.96
C GLY A 122 11.34 9.95 4.82
N THR A 123 11.31 9.32 3.66
CA THR A 123 10.44 8.17 3.34
C THR A 123 11.15 6.85 3.54
N LEU A 124 10.42 5.83 4.01
CA LEU A 124 10.85 4.43 3.94
C LEU A 124 10.25 3.84 2.67
N GLU A 125 11.09 3.40 1.74
CA GLU A 125 10.68 2.83 0.46
C GLU A 125 11.03 1.34 0.41
N LEU A 126 10.07 0.52 -0.01
CA LEU A 126 10.27 -0.90 -0.29
C LEU A 126 10.05 -1.10 -1.78
N GLU A 127 11.13 -1.32 -2.51
CA GLU A 127 11.11 -1.41 -3.98
C GLU A 127 11.54 -2.81 -4.45
N ALA A 128 11.04 -3.20 -5.61
CA ALA A 128 11.52 -4.34 -6.38
C ALA A 128 11.45 -3.97 -7.87
N ASP A 129 12.34 -4.55 -8.69
CA ASP A 129 12.40 -4.28 -10.15
C ASP A 129 11.06 -4.51 -10.87
N THR A 130 10.19 -5.34 -10.29
CA THR A 130 8.85 -5.61 -10.82
C THR A 130 7.79 -5.40 -9.74
N ASN A 131 7.70 -6.33 -8.80
CA ASN A 131 6.69 -6.34 -7.75
C ASN A 131 7.34 -6.66 -6.40
N VAL A 132 6.98 -5.90 -5.36
CA VAL A 132 7.13 -6.38 -3.99
C VAL A 132 6.08 -7.49 -3.82
N THR A 133 6.52 -8.74 -3.94
CA THR A 133 5.64 -9.92 -3.83
C THR A 133 5.67 -10.45 -2.41
N GLY A 134 4.48 -10.65 -1.82
CA GLY A 134 4.28 -11.10 -0.44
C GLY A 134 3.26 -10.25 0.31
N ASP A 135 2.81 -10.74 1.46
CA ASP A 135 1.89 -10.01 2.32
C ASP A 135 2.66 -8.94 3.10
N ILE A 136 2.33 -7.66 2.91
CA ILE A 136 2.68 -6.63 3.89
C ILE A 136 1.66 -6.74 5.03
N GLY A 137 1.91 -7.67 5.94
CA GLY A 137 1.09 -7.87 7.13
C GLY A 137 1.39 -6.82 8.19
N VAL A 138 0.43 -5.91 8.46
CA VAL A 138 0.50 -5.00 9.60
C VAL A 138 -0.40 -5.53 10.70
N THR A 139 0.19 -6.02 11.79
CA THR A 139 -0.56 -6.45 12.98
C THR A 139 -0.81 -5.23 13.87
N GLY A 140 -1.90 -4.50 13.60
CA GLY A 140 -2.23 -3.28 14.33
C GLY A 140 -2.89 -2.23 13.44
N THR A 141 -2.78 -0.96 13.83
CA THR A 141 -3.33 0.17 13.08
C THR A 141 -2.33 0.69 12.05
N ILE A 142 -2.77 0.86 10.80
CA ILE A 142 -2.05 1.64 9.79
C ILE A 142 -2.49 3.10 9.94
N ASP A 143 -1.59 3.99 10.39
CA ASP A 143 -1.85 5.44 10.46
C ASP A 143 -1.28 6.12 9.21
N VAL A 144 -2.14 6.38 8.22
CA VAL A 144 -1.75 6.98 6.94
C VAL A 144 -2.79 7.99 6.47
N ASN A 145 -2.32 9.06 5.82
CA ASN A 145 -3.20 10.03 5.17
C ASN A 145 -3.96 9.45 3.96
N ARG A 146 -3.37 8.45 3.28
CA ARG A 146 -3.94 7.83 2.08
C ARG A 146 -3.41 6.41 1.91
N ILE A 147 -4.30 5.51 1.50
CA ILE A 147 -3.96 4.21 0.92
C ILE A 147 -4.29 4.31 -0.58
N GLN A 148 -3.28 4.29 -1.46
CA GLN A 148 -3.53 4.03 -2.90
C GLN A 148 -3.38 2.55 -3.14
N LEU A 149 -4.28 2.04 -3.96
CA LEU A 149 -4.18 0.71 -4.53
C LEU A 149 -4.41 0.91 -6.04
N ASP A 150 -3.34 0.83 -6.83
CA ASP A 150 -3.40 1.04 -8.27
C ASP A 150 -3.72 -0.29 -9.00
N ALA A 151 -4.31 -0.20 -10.20
CA ALA A 151 -4.65 -1.35 -11.05
C ALA A 151 -5.60 -2.41 -10.40
N LEU A 152 -6.56 -1.93 -9.62
CA LEU A 152 -7.59 -2.67 -8.87
C LEU A 152 -8.36 -3.75 -9.67
N SER A 153 -7.83 -4.97 -9.70
CA SER A 153 -8.62 -6.18 -9.94
C SER A 153 -8.49 -7.09 -8.73
N GLY A 154 -9.56 -7.19 -7.93
CA GLY A 154 -9.61 -8.12 -6.79
C GLY A 154 -9.15 -7.56 -5.44
N VAL A 155 -9.18 -6.23 -5.23
CA VAL A 155 -8.99 -5.70 -3.87
C VAL A 155 -10.21 -6.06 -3.03
N GLN A 156 -9.97 -6.84 -1.97
CA GLN A 156 -10.99 -7.27 -1.03
C GLN A 156 -10.62 -6.83 0.38
N ILE A 157 -11.63 -6.41 1.14
CA ILE A 157 -11.58 -6.47 2.59
C ILE A 157 -12.07 -7.87 2.95
N ILE A 158 -11.26 -8.64 3.66
CA ILE A 158 -11.58 -9.99 4.12
C ILE A 158 -11.82 -10.00 5.63
N ASP A 159 -12.54 -11.01 6.12
CA ASP A 159 -12.71 -11.29 7.54
C ASP A 159 -11.52 -12.08 8.11
N GLU A 160 -11.53 -12.29 9.43
CA GLU A 160 -10.51 -13.04 10.17
C GLU A 160 -10.37 -14.52 9.76
N ASN A 161 -11.39 -15.07 9.08
CA ASN A 161 -11.39 -16.43 8.56
C ASN A 161 -11.04 -16.50 7.06
N GLY A 162 -10.72 -15.35 6.43
CA GLY A 162 -10.37 -15.23 5.02
C GLY A 162 -11.55 -15.08 4.06
N GLY A 163 -12.77 -14.89 4.55
CA GLY A 163 -13.96 -14.65 3.72
C GLY A 163 -14.07 -13.18 3.26
N PRO A 164 -14.57 -12.87 2.05
CA PRO A 164 -14.70 -11.47 1.61
C PRO A 164 -15.84 -10.72 2.30
N LEU A 165 -15.53 -9.58 2.92
CA LEU A 165 -16.50 -8.62 3.48
C LEU A 165 -16.90 -7.54 2.46
N ALA A 166 -15.95 -7.04 1.68
CA ALA A 166 -16.20 -6.09 0.60
C ALA A 166 -15.22 -6.34 -0.54
N SER A 167 -15.67 -6.14 -1.78
CA SER A 167 -14.83 -6.22 -2.97
C SER A 167 -14.91 -4.90 -3.70
N PHE A 168 -13.76 -4.28 -3.95
CA PHE A 168 -13.65 -3.07 -4.76
C PHE A 168 -13.17 -3.50 -6.14
N THR A 169 -14.05 -3.37 -7.12
CA THR A 169 -13.76 -3.78 -8.49
C THR A 169 -14.00 -2.60 -9.40
N ARG A 170 -12.98 -2.25 -10.20
CA ARG A 170 -13.16 -1.28 -11.27
C ARG A 170 -14.01 -1.92 -12.36
N TRP A 171 -15.23 -1.42 -12.52
CA TRP A 171 -16.13 -1.84 -13.60
C TRP A 171 -15.85 -0.98 -14.85
N THR A 172 -15.15 -1.53 -15.83
CA THR A 172 -14.88 -0.87 -17.14
C THR A 172 -15.41 -1.69 -18.31
N PRO A 173 -16.71 -1.62 -18.62
CA PRO A 173 -17.23 -2.17 -19.85
C PRO A 173 -16.71 -1.31 -21.01
N GLY A 174 -15.95 -1.91 -21.93
CA GLY A 174 -15.49 -1.23 -23.16
C GLY A 174 -14.19 -0.42 -23.07
N GLY A 175 -13.42 -0.51 -21.98
CA GLY A 175 -12.03 0.00 -21.93
C GLY A 175 -11.83 1.49 -21.65
N SER A 176 -12.90 2.30 -21.51
CA SER A 176 -12.80 3.69 -21.05
C SER A 176 -12.47 3.79 -19.55
N PRO A 177 -11.84 4.89 -19.08
CA PRO A 177 -11.68 5.13 -17.65
C PRO A 177 -13.04 5.15 -16.94
N ALA A 178 -13.09 4.59 -15.73
CA ALA A 178 -14.26 4.77 -14.87
C ALA A 178 -14.27 6.24 -14.45
N VAL A 179 -15.25 6.99 -14.94
CA VAL A 179 -15.39 8.44 -14.67
C VAL A 179 -16.36 8.75 -13.54
N ASN A 180 -17.18 7.77 -13.14
CA ASN A 180 -18.09 7.85 -12.01
C ASN A 180 -17.70 6.82 -10.94
N TYR A 181 -17.85 7.19 -9.68
CA TYR A 181 -17.43 6.39 -8.52
C TYR A 181 -18.29 6.68 -7.30
N LEU A 182 -18.27 5.75 -6.34
CA LEU A 182 -18.90 5.91 -5.04
C LEU A 182 -17.91 6.50 -4.04
N ILE A 183 -18.31 7.53 -3.30
CA ILE A 183 -17.60 7.97 -2.10
C ILE A 183 -18.37 7.61 -0.85
N GLN A 184 -17.66 7.32 0.24
CA GLN A 184 -18.21 7.20 1.58
C GLN A 184 -17.58 8.26 2.47
N TYR A 185 -18.37 8.91 3.31
CA TYR A 185 -17.88 9.93 4.23
C TYR A 185 -18.59 9.87 5.59
N SER A 186 -17.88 10.32 6.62
CA SER A 186 -18.39 10.45 8.00
C SER A 186 -19.28 11.68 8.16
N GLY A 187 -20.28 11.57 9.03
CA GLY A 187 -21.03 12.73 9.52
C GLY A 187 -20.39 13.35 10.76
N THR A 188 -20.47 14.66 10.91
CA THR A 188 -20.18 15.35 12.18
C THR A 188 -21.41 15.33 13.09
N SER A 189 -21.28 15.79 14.34
CA SER A 189 -22.42 15.86 15.26
C SER A 189 -23.61 16.61 14.65
N GLY A 190 -24.74 15.92 14.50
CA GLY A 190 -25.96 16.44 13.88
C GLY A 190 -26.07 16.24 12.35
N GLN A 191 -25.07 15.65 11.70
CA GLN A 191 -25.10 15.29 10.27
C GLN A 191 -25.02 13.76 10.11
N ALA A 192 -25.67 13.24 9.07
CA ALA A 192 -25.60 11.81 8.76
C ALA A 192 -24.28 11.48 8.03
N PRO A 193 -23.68 10.30 8.26
CA PRO A 193 -22.73 9.73 7.31
C PRO A 193 -23.43 9.42 5.99
N GLY A 194 -22.69 9.36 4.89
CA GLY A 194 -23.28 9.26 3.56
C GLY A 194 -22.47 8.47 2.55
N PHE A 195 -23.16 8.20 1.45
CA PHE A 195 -22.68 7.53 0.25
C PHE A 195 -23.16 8.36 -0.95
N ASP A 196 -22.24 8.84 -1.79
CA ASP A 196 -22.60 9.62 -2.98
C ASP A 196 -22.08 8.93 -4.24
N ALA A 197 -22.95 8.76 -5.23
CA ALA A 197 -22.53 8.54 -6.60
C ALA A 197 -22.03 9.88 -7.16
N THR A 198 -20.77 9.93 -7.58
CA THR A 198 -20.12 11.16 -8.08
C THR A 198 -19.34 10.84 -9.35
N GLY A 199 -18.90 11.86 -10.08
CA GLY A 199 -18.16 11.69 -11.32
C GLY A 199 -18.23 12.90 -12.22
N SER A 200 -17.71 12.77 -13.44
CA SER A 200 -17.78 13.82 -14.45
C SER A 200 -19.09 13.84 -15.22
N ASP A 201 -19.86 12.77 -15.19
CA ASP A 201 -21.15 12.72 -15.88
C ASP A 201 -22.18 13.58 -15.13
N ALA A 202 -23.07 14.23 -15.90
CA ALA A 202 -24.08 15.11 -15.34
C ALA A 202 -25.13 14.36 -14.52
N ASP A 203 -25.46 13.14 -14.94
CA ASP A 203 -26.45 12.27 -14.32
C ASP A 203 -25.76 10.94 -13.96
N VAL A 204 -25.74 10.61 -12.68
CA VAL A 204 -25.13 9.38 -12.17
C VAL A 204 -26.10 8.69 -11.22
N ASP A 205 -26.53 7.49 -11.59
CA ASP A 205 -27.39 6.67 -10.74
C ASP A 205 -26.61 6.09 -9.56
N PHE A 206 -27.26 6.00 -8.39
CA PHE A 206 -26.80 5.16 -7.29
C PHE A 206 -27.51 3.81 -7.35
N LEU A 207 -26.85 2.80 -7.90
CA LEU A 207 -27.42 1.48 -8.13
C LEU A 207 -27.25 0.55 -6.91
N VAL A 208 -28.37 0.01 -6.41
CA VAL A 208 -28.39 -1.02 -5.35
C VAL A 208 -29.13 -2.26 -5.86
N VAL A 209 -28.41 -3.38 -6.01
CA VAL A 209 -28.95 -4.62 -6.60
C VAL A 209 -28.94 -5.76 -5.58
N PRO A 210 -30.09 -6.18 -5.03
CA PRO A 210 -30.17 -7.43 -4.28
C PRO A 210 -30.05 -8.64 -5.21
N LYS A 211 -29.50 -9.75 -4.71
CA LYS A 211 -29.35 -11.00 -5.49
C LYS A 211 -30.52 -11.94 -5.26
N GLY A 212 -31.00 -12.61 -6.32
CA GLY A 212 -32.08 -13.60 -6.23
C GLY A 212 -33.40 -12.97 -5.79
N ALA A 213 -34.10 -13.59 -4.84
CA ALA A 213 -35.34 -13.06 -4.27
C ALA A 213 -35.12 -11.99 -3.18
N GLY A 214 -33.91 -11.44 -3.05
CA GLY A 214 -33.60 -10.40 -2.06
C GLY A 214 -34.30 -9.07 -2.36
N SER A 215 -34.46 -8.24 -1.33
CA SER A 215 -35.03 -6.89 -1.43
C SER A 215 -34.04 -5.83 -0.93
N SER A 216 -34.14 -4.62 -1.45
CA SER A 216 -33.47 -3.45 -0.87
C SER A 216 -34.25 -2.99 0.36
N ILE A 217 -33.62 -3.04 1.55
CA ILE A 217 -34.28 -2.77 2.82
C ILE A 217 -33.76 -1.46 3.42
N PHE A 218 -34.66 -0.51 3.66
CA PHE A 218 -34.39 0.72 4.41
C PHE A 218 -35.10 0.65 5.76
N ALA A 219 -34.36 0.31 6.81
CA ALA A 219 -34.89 0.11 8.15
C ALA A 219 -34.89 1.41 8.98
N GLY A 220 -35.72 1.45 10.04
CA GLY A 220 -35.87 2.59 10.94
C GLY A 220 -37.34 2.98 11.13
N THR A 221 -37.61 3.88 12.07
CA THR A 221 -38.99 4.30 12.42
C THR A 221 -39.40 5.64 11.80
N ARG A 222 -38.49 6.29 11.06
CA ARG A 222 -38.75 7.56 10.37
C ARG A 222 -39.17 7.26 8.93
N SER A 223 -38.90 8.19 8.03
CA SER A 223 -39.37 8.16 6.64
C SER A 223 -38.21 7.96 5.66
N LEU A 224 -38.49 7.29 4.54
CA LEU A 224 -37.75 7.52 3.31
C LEU A 224 -38.22 8.85 2.69
N ARG A 225 -37.29 9.72 2.30
CA ARG A 225 -37.62 10.96 1.60
C ARG A 225 -37.64 10.70 0.10
N ALA A 226 -38.82 10.80 -0.51
CA ALA A 226 -38.94 10.73 -1.95
C ALA A 226 -38.24 11.93 -2.62
N PRO A 227 -37.63 11.76 -3.80
CA PRO A 227 -37.16 12.87 -4.63
C PRO A 227 -38.29 13.88 -4.83
N THR A 228 -37.98 15.17 -4.75
CA THR A 228 -38.97 16.24 -4.85
C THR A 228 -38.53 17.26 -5.89
N GLY A 229 -39.41 17.58 -6.84
CA GLY A 229 -39.13 18.55 -7.91
C GLY A 229 -40.41 19.01 -8.60
N THR A 230 -40.31 20.03 -9.43
CA THR A 230 -41.41 20.57 -10.24
C THR A 230 -41.83 19.58 -11.33
N THR A 231 -42.95 19.84 -11.99
CA THR A 231 -43.39 19.01 -13.14
C THR A 231 -42.37 19.05 -14.30
N GLY A 232 -41.64 20.15 -14.47
CA GLY A 232 -40.60 20.28 -15.50
C GLY A 232 -39.33 19.48 -15.19
N GLU A 233 -39.09 19.14 -13.92
CA GLU A 233 -37.92 18.36 -13.45
C GLU A 233 -38.26 16.87 -13.30
N ARG A 234 -39.29 16.37 -13.99
CA ARG A 234 -39.50 14.92 -14.09
C ARG A 234 -38.32 14.29 -14.83
N PRO A 235 -37.91 13.06 -14.46
CA PRO A 235 -36.93 12.30 -15.24
C PRO A 235 -37.28 12.33 -16.73
N PHE A 236 -36.28 12.55 -17.59
CA PHE A 236 -36.49 12.64 -19.04
C PHE A 236 -36.87 11.29 -19.66
N THR A 237 -36.44 10.18 -19.05
CA THR A 237 -36.76 8.81 -19.44
C THR A 237 -37.32 8.03 -18.24
N PRO A 238 -38.54 8.37 -17.77
CA PRO A 238 -39.11 7.72 -16.61
C PRO A 238 -39.43 6.25 -16.91
N VAL A 239 -39.26 5.39 -15.91
CA VAL A 239 -39.60 3.98 -15.99
C VAL A 239 -40.75 3.65 -15.04
N ASP A 240 -41.49 2.60 -15.35
CA ASP A 240 -42.58 2.14 -14.50
C ASP A 240 -42.04 1.75 -13.11
N GLY A 241 -42.69 2.26 -12.07
CA GLY A 241 -42.26 2.12 -10.68
C GLY A 241 -41.45 3.29 -10.13
N ASP A 242 -41.07 4.27 -10.96
CA ASP A 242 -40.47 5.51 -10.45
C ASP A 242 -41.45 6.23 -9.52
N MET A 243 -40.95 6.71 -8.38
CA MET A 243 -41.75 7.37 -7.34
C MET A 243 -41.12 8.71 -6.96
N ARG A 244 -41.93 9.78 -6.86
CA ARG A 244 -41.44 11.11 -6.45
C ARG A 244 -42.57 11.99 -5.93
N ASN A 245 -42.20 13.13 -5.35
CA ASN A 245 -43.11 14.23 -5.03
C ASN A 245 -43.00 15.34 -6.08
N ASN A 246 -44.13 15.75 -6.64
CA ASN A 246 -44.23 16.88 -7.54
C ASN A 246 -44.59 18.15 -6.77
N SER A 247 -43.67 19.09 -6.66
CA SER A 247 -43.88 20.34 -5.93
C SER A 247 -44.80 21.32 -6.65
N THR A 248 -44.94 21.22 -7.98
CA THR A 248 -45.88 22.06 -8.75
C THR A 248 -47.33 21.68 -8.45
N THR A 249 -47.62 20.38 -8.35
CA THR A 249 -48.97 19.88 -8.07
C THR A 249 -49.18 19.54 -6.59
N SER A 250 -48.11 19.60 -5.79
CA SER A 250 -48.07 19.21 -4.37
C SER A 250 -48.58 17.78 -4.12
N LYS A 251 -48.23 16.84 -5.01
CA LYS A 251 -48.68 15.44 -4.93
C LYS A 251 -47.53 14.47 -5.05
N PHE A 252 -47.65 13.37 -4.30
CA PHE A 252 -46.85 12.17 -4.57
C PHE A 252 -47.36 11.51 -5.85
N GLU A 253 -46.43 11.12 -6.73
CA GLU A 253 -46.71 10.54 -8.03
C GLU A 253 -45.85 9.29 -8.26
N ILE A 254 -46.44 8.33 -8.98
CA ILE A 254 -45.79 7.11 -9.46
C ILE A 254 -45.90 7.10 -10.98
N HIS A 255 -44.84 6.69 -11.67
CA HIS A 255 -44.89 6.45 -13.11
C HIS A 255 -45.39 5.02 -13.39
N GLU A 256 -46.44 4.90 -14.18
CA GLU A 256 -47.00 3.61 -14.61
C GLU A 256 -47.66 3.75 -16.00
N ASN A 257 -47.50 2.75 -16.86
CA ASN A 257 -48.11 2.70 -18.20
C ASN A 257 -47.83 3.97 -19.04
N GLY A 258 -46.61 4.51 -18.91
CA GLY A 258 -46.17 5.69 -19.68
C GLY A 258 -46.72 7.03 -19.19
N ALA A 259 -47.31 7.09 -17.99
CA ALA A 259 -47.83 8.33 -17.41
C ALA A 259 -47.50 8.46 -15.92
N TRP A 260 -47.36 9.71 -15.46
CA TRP A 260 -47.29 10.04 -14.05
C TRP A 260 -48.70 10.13 -13.46
N ILE A 261 -49.01 9.23 -12.53
CA ILE A 261 -50.29 9.14 -11.85
C ILE A 261 -50.15 9.44 -10.36
N ASN A 262 -51.23 9.87 -9.71
CA ASN A 262 -51.26 10.03 -8.27
C ASN A 262 -51.89 8.78 -7.63
N PRO A 263 -51.16 7.97 -6.86
CA PRO A 263 -51.71 6.74 -6.27
C PRO A 263 -52.83 7.01 -5.24
N GLY A 264 -52.87 8.22 -4.66
CA GLY A 264 -53.95 8.68 -3.78
C GLY A 264 -55.13 9.34 -4.50
N GLY A 265 -55.18 9.28 -5.83
CA GLY A 265 -56.28 9.79 -6.66
C GLY A 265 -57.55 8.95 -6.63
N GLY A 266 -57.68 8.01 -5.67
CA GLY A 266 -58.93 7.35 -5.32
C GLY A 266 -59.90 8.30 -4.62
N GLY A 267 -60.18 9.45 -5.24
CA GLY A 267 -61.48 10.05 -5.04
C GLY A 267 -62.48 9.04 -5.55
N VAL A 268 -63.36 8.57 -4.67
CA VAL A 268 -64.67 8.04 -5.03
C VAL A 268 -65.43 9.11 -5.83
N SER A 269 -65.01 9.39 -7.07
CA SER A 269 -65.84 10.11 -8.02
C SER A 269 -66.80 9.08 -8.57
N GLY A 270 -67.96 9.02 -7.91
CA GLY A 270 -69.00 8.03 -8.12
C GLY A 270 -69.25 7.66 -9.58
N GLU A 271 -68.79 6.47 -9.96
CA GLU A 271 -69.71 5.57 -10.63
C GLU A 271 -70.83 5.30 -9.64
N PHE A 272 -72.00 5.87 -9.92
CA PHE A 272 -73.22 5.51 -9.20
C PHE A 272 -73.43 4.00 -9.31
N HIS A 273 -73.65 3.34 -8.17
CA HIS A 273 -74.85 2.54 -7.99
C HIS A 273 -75.17 2.41 -6.48
N ARG A 274 -75.80 3.45 -5.93
CA ARG A 274 -76.74 3.28 -4.83
C ARG A 274 -78.08 3.83 -5.31
N VAL A 275 -78.92 2.93 -5.81
CA VAL A 275 -80.32 3.27 -6.11
C VAL A 275 -81.00 3.50 -4.75
N MET A 276 -81.24 4.75 -4.40
CA MET A 276 -82.10 5.11 -3.29
C MET A 276 -83.51 5.27 -3.84
N PHE A 277 -84.43 4.43 -3.37
CA PHE A 277 -85.85 4.57 -3.67
C PHE A 277 -86.43 5.67 -2.80
N ALA A 278 -87.08 6.66 -3.43
CA ALA A 278 -87.58 7.85 -2.74
C ALA A 278 -88.93 7.60 -2.05
N GLN A 279 -89.70 6.61 -2.52
CA GLN A 279 -91.02 6.24 -1.98
C GLN A 279 -91.17 4.72 -1.95
N ALA A 280 -92.03 4.22 -1.05
CA ALA A 280 -92.13 2.78 -0.76
C ALA A 280 -92.62 1.93 -1.95
N GLU A 281 -93.35 2.53 -2.90
CA GLU A 281 -93.86 1.85 -4.11
C GLU A 281 -92.78 1.46 -5.13
N ASP A 282 -91.56 2.01 -5.07
CA ASP A 282 -90.48 1.62 -5.98
C ASP A 282 -89.80 0.29 -5.59
N PHE A 283 -90.17 -0.31 -4.44
CA PHE A 283 -89.79 -1.68 -4.07
C PHE A 283 -91.01 -2.62 -4.18
N ALA A 284 -91.59 -2.71 -5.38
CA ALA A 284 -92.61 -3.71 -5.64
C ALA A 284 -91.94 -5.09 -5.87
N VAL A 285 -91.77 -5.87 -4.80
CA VAL A 285 -91.63 -7.32 -4.95
C VAL A 285 -93.01 -7.86 -5.34
N ASN A 286 -93.15 -8.29 -6.59
CA ASN A 286 -94.35 -8.98 -7.05
C ASN A 286 -94.52 -10.27 -6.24
N VAL A 287 -95.54 -10.29 -5.38
CA VAL A 287 -96.09 -11.52 -4.82
C VAL A 287 -97.47 -11.69 -5.46
N PHE A 288 -97.65 -12.85 -6.08
CA PHE A 288 -98.84 -13.28 -6.82
C PHE A 288 -100.15 -13.09 -6.06
#